data_AF-A0A6G3RQ83-F1
#
_entry.id   AF-A0A6G3RQ83-F1
#
_cell.length_a   1.000
_cell.length_b   1.000
_cell.length_c   1.000
_cell.angle_alpha   90.00
_cell.angle_beta   90.00
_cell.angle_gamma   90.00
#
_symmetry.space_group_name_H-M   'P 1'
#
loop_
_entity.id
_entity.type
_entity.pdbx_description
1 polymer ?
#
loop_
_entity_poly.entity_id
_entity_poly.type
_entity_poly.pdbx_seq_one_letter_code
_entity_poly.pdbx_strand_id
1 'polypeptide(L)'
;AAPAEARARAEAIVRAADALDARVVDDPAGQRALWRVREDASGTATRMSDGSEAWPGWEDCAVPPARLGAYLRDFRSLLAGHGLRGTPYGHFGDGCIHVRIDFDLLGREGVARFRTFSEDLAELVVAHGGSLSGEHGDGQARAELLPKMYGPGLVALFERVKDAWDPAGLLNPGMLVRPAPLDADLRFAPLPREPVDVVFGYPHDGGDFVAAVRRCVGVAKCRTAAPGSPTAVMCPSFRVTGEEEHSTRGRARLLHEMLAGEVVTDGWRSTEVKDALDLCLSCKGCRSDCPVGVDMATYKAEFLHHHYEGRRRPAAHYTMGRLPRWLRVVAATRTAGLVNALARVRPLAALGKRMGGIAAERDVPEVAARTFRRWWEGRKREPGTVTAGRADVVLWPDTFTDHLSPSVGRAAVAVLEDAGLTVAVPPRGVCCGLTYVSTGQLDRARAVLRGTLDRMEPLLDAGTPVVVPEPSCAAALRTDLAELLGDDPRAS
;
A
#
# COMPACT_ATOMS: atom_id res chain seq x y z
N ALA A 1 -9.78 -26.32 25.67
CA ALA A 1 -9.20 -26.12 27.02
C ALA A 1 -10.03 -25.08 27.75
N ALA A 2 -10.29 -25.27 29.04
CA ALA A 2 -10.88 -24.21 29.86
C ALA A 2 -9.89 -23.01 29.93
N PRO A 3 -10.34 -21.75 30.10
CA PRO A 3 -9.43 -20.59 30.16
C PRO A 3 -8.30 -20.74 31.18
N ALA A 4 -8.61 -21.29 32.36
CA ALA A 4 -7.63 -21.57 33.41
C ALA A 4 -6.57 -22.61 32.97
N GLU A 5 -6.98 -23.63 32.22
CA GLU A 5 -6.07 -24.65 31.69
C GLU A 5 -5.14 -24.05 30.62
N ALA A 6 -5.67 -23.21 29.72
CA ALA A 6 -4.87 -22.53 28.71
C ALA A 6 -3.82 -21.61 29.35
N ARG A 7 -4.22 -20.87 30.39
CA ARG A 7 -3.31 -20.01 31.16
C ARG A 7 -2.22 -20.81 31.88
N ALA A 8 -2.59 -21.90 32.55
CA ALA A 8 -1.61 -22.76 33.23
C ALA A 8 -0.59 -23.35 32.25
N ARG A 9 -1.03 -23.74 31.04
CA ARG A 9 -0.13 -24.20 29.96
C ARG A 9 0.80 -23.08 29.48
N ALA A 10 0.29 -21.86 29.28
CA ALA A 10 1.11 -20.71 28.89
C ALA A 10 2.17 -20.39 29.95
N GLU A 11 1.81 -20.40 31.24
CA GLU A 11 2.75 -20.18 32.34
C GLU A 11 3.79 -21.30 32.46
N ALA A 12 3.43 -22.55 32.13
CA ALA A 12 4.39 -23.64 32.04
C ALA A 12 5.42 -23.42 30.92
N ILE A 13 4.99 -22.93 29.76
CA ILE A 13 5.89 -22.54 28.66
C ILE A 13 6.82 -21.41 29.12
N VAL A 14 6.29 -20.38 29.79
CA VAL A 14 7.10 -19.26 30.30
C VAL A 14 8.17 -19.74 31.29
N ARG A 15 7.83 -20.65 32.21
CA ARG A 15 8.81 -21.21 33.16
C ARG A 15 9.86 -22.10 32.49
N ALA A 16 9.51 -22.76 31.39
CA ALA A 16 10.41 -23.62 30.63
C ALA A 16 11.28 -22.81 29.65
N ALA A 17 10.81 -21.65 29.20
CA ALA A 17 11.57 -20.72 28.41
C ALA A 17 12.52 -19.95 29.33
N ASP A 18 13.82 -20.05 29.11
CA ASP A 18 14.84 -19.21 29.77
C ASP A 18 14.76 -17.76 29.23
N ALA A 19 13.60 -17.13 29.41
CA ALA A 19 13.25 -15.84 28.85
C ALA A 19 13.65 -14.70 29.80
N LEU A 20 14.11 -13.58 29.23
CA LEU A 20 14.43 -12.37 30.00
C LEU A 20 13.20 -11.67 30.57
N ASP A 21 12.07 -11.76 29.86
CA ASP A 21 10.77 -11.23 30.27
C ASP A 21 9.66 -12.02 29.55
N ALA A 22 8.45 -12.02 30.13
CA ALA A 22 7.30 -12.72 29.57
C ALA A 22 5.98 -12.04 29.91
N ARG A 23 5.06 -12.04 28.94
CA ARG A 23 3.69 -11.57 29.13
C ARG A 23 2.70 -12.58 28.55
N VAL A 24 1.81 -13.08 29.40
CA VAL A 24 0.66 -13.89 28.97
C VAL A 24 -0.51 -12.95 28.65
N VAL A 25 -1.03 -13.03 27.43
CA VAL A 25 -2.17 -12.22 26.97
C VAL A 25 -3.36 -13.15 26.73
N ASP A 26 -4.38 -13.04 27.57
CA ASP A 26 -5.60 -13.85 27.54
C ASP A 26 -6.84 -13.07 27.08
N ASP A 27 -6.75 -11.74 26.98
CA ASP A 27 -7.83 -10.94 26.42
C ASP A 27 -7.90 -11.10 24.89
N PRO A 28 -9.11 -11.30 24.31
CA PRO A 28 -9.23 -11.57 22.88
C PRO A 28 -8.70 -10.46 21.95
N ALA A 29 -8.71 -9.21 22.39
CA ALA A 29 -8.24 -8.08 21.57
C ALA A 29 -6.71 -8.07 21.48
N GLY A 30 -6.03 -8.23 22.61
CA GLY A 30 -4.59 -8.38 22.70
C GLY A 30 -4.10 -9.62 21.96
N GLN A 31 -4.79 -10.76 22.08
CA GLN A 31 -4.46 -11.97 21.32
C GLN A 31 -4.52 -11.71 19.81
N ARG A 32 -5.60 -11.11 19.29
CA ARG A 32 -5.71 -10.79 17.87
C ARG A 32 -4.61 -9.84 17.40
N ALA A 33 -4.22 -8.86 18.22
CA ALA A 33 -3.14 -7.95 17.90
C ALA A 33 -1.79 -8.69 17.76
N LEU A 34 -1.47 -9.60 18.69
CA LEU A 34 -0.25 -10.40 18.63
C LEU A 34 -0.26 -11.41 17.46
N TRP A 35 -1.38 -12.09 17.22
CA TRP A 35 -1.54 -12.98 16.08
C TRP A 35 -1.33 -12.24 14.76
N ARG A 36 -1.90 -11.04 14.62
CA ARG A 36 -1.70 -10.21 13.43
C ARG A 36 -0.22 -9.95 13.16
N VAL A 37 0.61 -9.70 14.18
CA VAL A 37 2.06 -9.50 13.98
C VAL A 37 2.70 -10.74 13.33
N ARG A 38 2.35 -11.93 13.82
CA ARG A 38 2.89 -13.19 13.27
C ARG A 38 2.33 -13.53 11.89
N GLU A 39 1.04 -13.29 11.65
CA GLU A 39 0.38 -13.55 10.37
C GLU A 39 0.88 -12.59 9.27
N ASP A 40 1.14 -11.33 9.64
CA ASP A 40 1.64 -10.29 8.73
C ASP A 40 3.16 -10.40 8.48
N ALA A 41 3.90 -11.23 9.25
CA ALA A 41 5.35 -11.37 9.19
C ALA A 41 5.89 -11.64 7.77
N SER A 42 5.16 -12.44 6.98
CA SER A 42 5.55 -12.77 5.60
C SER A 42 5.67 -11.54 4.70
N GLY A 43 4.90 -10.48 4.97
CA GLY A 43 4.98 -9.20 4.26
C GLY A 43 5.75 -8.12 5.01
N THR A 44 5.73 -8.08 6.35
CA THR A 44 6.46 -7.03 7.10
C THR A 44 7.96 -7.26 7.12
N ALA A 45 8.42 -8.52 7.03
CA ALA A 45 9.84 -8.85 7.02
C ALA A 45 10.53 -8.60 5.66
N THR A 46 9.83 -8.06 4.65
CA THR A 46 10.42 -7.82 3.32
C THR A 46 11.27 -6.55 3.26
N ARG A 47 11.41 -5.84 4.37
CA ARG A 47 12.36 -4.74 4.55
C ARG A 47 13.05 -4.87 5.91
N MET A 48 14.34 -4.63 5.91
CA MET A 48 15.17 -4.58 7.10
C MET A 48 14.98 -3.24 7.83
N SER A 49 15.49 -3.12 9.05
CA SER A 49 15.36 -1.91 9.88
C SER A 49 16.03 -0.67 9.27
N ASP A 50 17.04 -0.86 8.41
CA ASP A 50 17.71 0.20 7.64
C ASP A 50 16.98 0.54 6.32
N GLY A 51 15.85 -0.12 6.05
CA GLY A 51 15.05 0.05 4.84
C GLY A 51 15.46 -0.83 3.67
N SER A 52 16.57 -1.59 3.75
CA SER A 52 17.01 -2.47 2.65
C SER A 52 15.97 -3.54 2.37
N GLU A 53 15.85 -3.93 1.10
CA GLU A 53 14.91 -4.97 0.68
C GLU A 53 15.37 -6.35 1.16
N ALA A 54 14.40 -7.21 1.51
CA ALA A 54 14.63 -8.60 1.85
C ALA A 54 13.56 -9.45 1.18
N TRP A 55 13.98 -10.53 0.53
CA TRP A 55 13.14 -11.24 -0.43
C TRP A 55 12.81 -12.67 0.00
N PRO A 56 11.67 -13.20 -0.48
CA PRO A 56 11.50 -14.64 -0.66
C PRO A 56 12.55 -15.21 -1.61
N GLY A 57 12.78 -16.51 -1.53
CA GLY A 57 13.56 -17.32 -2.45
C GLY A 57 13.75 -18.75 -1.92
N TRP A 58 14.01 -18.89 -0.61
CA TRP A 58 14.39 -20.17 0.00
C TRP A 58 13.65 -20.50 1.31
N GLU A 59 12.93 -19.54 1.87
CA GLU A 59 12.33 -19.49 3.21
C GLU A 59 11.27 -20.54 3.53
N ASP A 60 11.64 -21.81 3.60
CA ASP A 60 10.72 -22.88 3.96
C ASP A 60 11.46 -24.19 4.28
N CYS A 61 12.67 -24.11 4.84
CA CYS A 61 13.40 -25.32 5.20
C CYS A 61 12.95 -25.86 6.55
N ALA A 62 12.73 -27.16 6.60
CA ALA A 62 12.37 -27.89 7.80
C ALA A 62 13.47 -28.88 8.16
N VAL A 63 13.93 -28.86 9.41
CA VAL A 63 14.83 -29.88 9.96
C VAL A 63 14.17 -30.55 11.16
N PRO A 64 14.59 -31.76 11.56
CA PRO A 64 14.07 -32.36 12.79
C PRO A 64 14.20 -31.38 13.97
N PRO A 65 13.14 -31.14 14.78
CA PRO A 65 13.17 -30.11 15.83
C PRO A 65 14.36 -30.22 16.79
N ALA A 66 14.79 -31.44 17.10
CA ALA A 66 15.97 -31.70 17.93
C ALA A 66 17.29 -31.18 17.33
N ARG A 67 17.35 -30.97 16.01
CA ARG A 67 18.51 -30.46 15.28
C ARG A 67 18.41 -28.97 14.93
N LEU A 68 17.24 -28.35 15.12
CA LEU A 68 16.96 -26.96 14.74
C LEU A 68 18.01 -25.98 15.29
N GLY A 69 18.43 -26.11 16.54
CA GLY A 69 19.41 -25.22 17.14
C GLY A 69 20.80 -25.31 16.51
N ALA A 70 21.24 -26.51 16.08
CA ALA A 70 22.50 -26.69 15.37
C ALA A 70 22.41 -26.13 13.95
N TYR A 71 21.34 -26.49 13.22
CA TYR A 71 21.04 -25.96 11.89
C TYR A 71 21.01 -24.43 11.86
N LEU A 72 20.33 -23.78 12.82
CA LEU A 72 20.25 -22.31 12.85
C LEU A 72 21.61 -21.64 13.10
N ARG A 73 22.54 -22.28 13.80
CA ARG A 73 23.92 -21.77 13.98
C ARG A 73 24.71 -21.87 12.68
N ASP A 74 24.65 -23.02 12.03
CA ASP A 74 25.34 -23.22 10.75
C ASP A 74 24.75 -22.35 9.64
N PHE A 75 23.42 -22.19 9.61
CA PHE A 75 22.72 -21.30 8.69
C PHE A 75 23.12 -19.84 8.87
N ARG A 76 23.28 -19.37 10.12
CA ARG A 76 23.81 -18.03 10.41
C ARG A 76 25.24 -17.87 9.93
N SER A 77 26.09 -18.88 10.10
CA SER A 77 27.46 -18.88 9.57
C SER A 77 27.47 -18.84 8.05
N LEU A 78 26.56 -19.56 7.38
CA LEU A 78 26.42 -19.56 5.93
C LEU A 78 26.01 -18.17 5.41
N LEU A 79 24.99 -17.55 6.02
CA LEU A 79 24.58 -16.17 5.70
C LEU A 79 25.78 -15.22 5.82
N ALA A 80 26.51 -15.28 6.93
CA ALA A 80 27.69 -14.44 7.15
C ALA A 80 28.80 -14.69 6.11
N GLY A 81 29.04 -15.95 5.73
CA GLY A 81 30.02 -16.33 4.71
C GLY A 81 29.70 -15.77 3.32
N HIS A 82 28.42 -15.60 3.00
CA HIS A 82 27.95 -14.97 1.76
C HIS A 82 27.73 -13.44 1.90
N GLY A 83 27.98 -12.87 3.09
CA GLY A 83 27.74 -11.45 3.37
C GLY A 83 26.25 -11.07 3.30
N LEU A 84 25.36 -11.98 3.67
CA LEU A 84 23.91 -11.80 3.66
C LEU A 84 23.35 -11.68 5.09
N ARG A 85 22.19 -11.02 5.21
CA ARG A 85 21.42 -10.88 6.44
C ARG A 85 20.03 -11.47 6.23
N GLY A 86 19.48 -12.05 7.29
CA GLY A 86 18.18 -12.70 7.27
C GLY A 86 17.30 -12.31 8.45
N THR A 87 16.01 -12.11 8.20
CA THR A 87 14.99 -11.91 9.24
C THR A 87 14.17 -13.19 9.42
N PRO A 88 14.44 -14.00 10.46
CA PRO A 88 13.77 -15.28 10.66
C PRO A 88 12.39 -15.12 11.32
N TYR A 89 11.43 -15.95 10.90
CA TYR A 89 10.12 -16.15 11.51
C TYR A 89 9.65 -17.58 11.15
N GLY A 90 8.71 -18.17 11.89
CA GLY A 90 8.20 -19.49 11.48
C GLY A 90 7.65 -20.34 12.59
N HIS A 91 7.80 -21.65 12.43
CA HIS A 91 7.17 -22.71 13.17
C HIS A 91 8.25 -23.50 13.92
N PHE A 92 8.76 -22.93 15.01
CA PHE A 92 9.82 -23.55 15.81
C PHE A 92 9.49 -24.98 16.26
N GLY A 93 8.22 -25.25 16.61
CA GLY A 93 7.76 -26.57 17.03
C GLY A 93 7.92 -27.65 15.96
N ASP A 94 7.81 -27.26 14.69
CA ASP A 94 7.87 -28.17 13.53
C ASP A 94 9.27 -28.19 12.89
N GLY A 95 10.20 -27.41 13.44
CA GLY A 95 11.55 -27.27 12.89
C GLY A 95 11.59 -26.54 11.54
N CYS A 96 10.49 -25.86 11.16
CA CYS A 96 10.37 -25.11 9.90
C CYS A 96 10.53 -23.61 10.17
N ILE A 97 11.55 -23.01 9.57
CA ILE A 97 11.86 -21.58 9.73
C ILE A 97 11.91 -20.89 8.38
N HIS A 98 11.14 -19.83 8.25
CA HIS A 98 11.18 -18.90 7.14
C HIS A 98 12.16 -17.75 7.45
N VAL A 99 12.84 -17.25 6.44
CA VAL A 99 13.80 -16.15 6.55
C VAL A 99 13.67 -15.25 5.32
N ARG A 100 13.39 -13.95 5.51
CA ARG A 100 13.57 -12.98 4.41
C ARG A 100 15.04 -12.60 4.35
N ILE A 101 15.68 -12.75 3.19
CA ILE A 101 17.12 -12.54 3.02
C ILE A 101 17.34 -11.35 2.08
N ASP A 102 18.32 -10.49 2.38
CA ASP A 102 18.66 -9.29 1.61
C ASP A 102 19.44 -9.59 0.31
N PHE A 103 18.94 -10.55 -0.47
CA PHE A 103 19.48 -10.85 -1.79
C PHE A 103 19.41 -9.63 -2.73
N ASP A 104 20.50 -9.37 -3.44
CA ASP A 104 20.46 -8.58 -4.67
C ASP A 104 20.00 -9.51 -5.82
N LEU A 105 18.74 -9.40 -6.21
CA LEU A 105 18.15 -10.17 -7.31
C LEU A 105 18.05 -9.35 -8.61
N LEU A 106 18.71 -8.20 -8.67
CA LEU A 106 18.73 -7.28 -9.81
C LEU A 106 20.08 -7.29 -10.52
N GLY A 107 21.17 -7.32 -9.74
CA GLY A 107 22.54 -7.35 -10.23
C GLY A 107 23.01 -8.77 -10.60
N ARG A 108 23.86 -8.88 -11.63
CA ARG A 108 24.42 -10.17 -12.07
C ARG A 108 25.21 -10.88 -10.96
N GLU A 109 26.02 -10.13 -10.21
CA GLU A 109 26.79 -10.69 -9.09
C GLU A 109 25.89 -11.14 -7.94
N GLY A 110 24.84 -10.37 -7.65
CA GLY A 110 23.83 -10.71 -6.67
C GLY A 110 23.09 -12.01 -7.01
N VAL A 111 22.69 -12.16 -8.28
CA VAL A 111 22.03 -13.38 -8.79
C VAL A 111 22.97 -14.59 -8.72
N ALA A 112 24.24 -14.45 -9.12
CA ALA A 112 25.23 -15.52 -9.00
C ALA A 112 25.46 -15.94 -7.53
N ARG A 113 25.43 -14.97 -6.61
CA ARG A 113 25.51 -15.22 -5.17
C ARG A 113 24.27 -15.92 -4.65
N PHE A 114 23.07 -15.50 -5.06
CA PHE A 114 21.81 -16.17 -4.75
C PHE A 114 21.86 -17.65 -5.17
N ARG A 115 22.38 -17.93 -6.36
CA ARG A 115 22.59 -19.30 -6.84
C ARG A 115 23.51 -20.11 -5.93
N THR A 116 24.72 -19.61 -5.70
CA THR A 116 25.73 -20.31 -4.89
C THR A 116 25.21 -20.54 -3.46
N PHE A 117 24.60 -19.52 -2.85
CA PHE A 117 23.99 -19.61 -1.54
C PHE A 117 22.88 -20.68 -1.48
N SER A 118 22.01 -20.74 -2.50
CA SER A 118 20.92 -21.72 -2.55
C SER A 118 21.44 -23.17 -2.68
N GLU A 119 22.50 -23.36 -3.47
CA GLU A 119 23.17 -24.67 -3.62
C GLU A 119 23.86 -25.13 -2.33
N ASP A 120 24.54 -24.22 -1.62
CA ASP A 120 25.19 -24.49 -0.33
C ASP A 120 24.16 -24.78 0.77
N LEU A 121 23.07 -24.01 0.76
CA LEU A 121 22.01 -24.16 1.75
C LEU A 121 21.25 -25.47 1.57
N ALA A 122 21.07 -25.93 0.33
CA ALA A 122 20.52 -27.26 0.07
C ALA A 122 21.38 -28.36 0.71
N GLU A 123 22.70 -28.30 0.58
CA GLU A 123 23.63 -29.25 1.23
C GLU A 123 23.51 -29.17 2.76
N LEU A 124 23.46 -27.96 3.32
CA LEU A 124 23.34 -27.76 4.75
C LEU A 124 22.05 -28.39 5.31
N VAL A 125 20.92 -28.15 4.65
CA VAL A 125 19.62 -28.69 5.08
C VAL A 125 19.64 -30.23 5.04
N VAL A 126 20.17 -30.83 3.98
CA VAL A 126 20.30 -32.29 3.84
C VAL A 126 21.25 -32.87 4.89
N ALA A 127 22.37 -32.20 5.19
CA ALA A 127 23.30 -32.61 6.23
C ALA A 127 22.65 -32.64 7.63
N HIS A 128 21.71 -31.73 7.88
CA HIS A 128 20.89 -31.73 9.10
C HIS A 128 19.71 -32.72 9.05
N GLY A 129 19.54 -33.47 7.96
CA GLY A 129 18.45 -34.43 7.76
C GLY A 129 17.09 -33.76 7.53
N GLY A 130 17.12 -32.57 6.93
CA GLY A 130 15.93 -31.76 6.67
C GLY A 130 15.37 -31.87 5.25
N SER A 131 14.34 -31.07 5.00
CA SER A 131 13.68 -30.86 3.71
C SER A 131 13.88 -29.44 3.21
N LEU A 132 14.11 -29.29 1.90
CA LEU A 132 14.24 -27.99 1.22
C LEU A 132 12.91 -27.20 1.23
N SER A 133 11.78 -27.91 1.35
CA SER A 133 10.44 -27.35 1.51
C SER A 133 9.68 -28.09 2.61
N GLY A 134 9.23 -27.34 3.61
CA GLY A 134 8.38 -27.82 4.70
C GLY A 134 6.90 -27.71 4.37
N GLU A 135 6.45 -26.56 3.86
CA GLU A 135 5.03 -26.23 3.70
C GLU A 135 4.68 -25.69 2.30
N HIS A 136 5.57 -24.91 1.67
CA HIS A 136 5.27 -24.15 0.45
C HIS A 136 5.24 -24.99 -0.82
N GLY A 137 5.86 -26.17 -0.80
CA GLY A 137 6.16 -26.97 -1.98
C GLY A 137 7.42 -26.51 -2.72
N ASP A 138 7.93 -27.38 -3.58
CA ASP A 138 9.19 -27.12 -4.28
C ASP A 138 9.00 -26.20 -5.50
N GLY A 139 7.94 -26.43 -6.27
CA GLY A 139 7.61 -25.66 -7.47
C GLY A 139 8.77 -25.59 -8.45
N GLN A 140 8.97 -24.43 -9.08
CA GLN A 140 10.18 -24.14 -9.87
C GLN A 140 11.35 -23.72 -8.98
N ALA A 141 11.07 -22.99 -7.89
CA ALA A 141 12.08 -22.34 -7.06
C ALA A 141 13.11 -23.30 -6.42
N ARG A 142 12.73 -24.56 -6.19
CA ARG A 142 13.60 -25.58 -5.57
C ARG A 142 13.85 -26.80 -6.43
N ALA A 143 13.13 -26.95 -7.55
CA ALA A 143 13.14 -28.18 -8.33
C ALA A 143 14.54 -28.59 -8.82
N GLU A 144 15.38 -27.62 -9.22
CA GLU A 144 16.76 -27.90 -9.66
C GLU A 144 17.59 -28.57 -8.55
N LEU A 145 17.25 -28.32 -7.29
CA LEU A 145 18.01 -28.77 -6.12
C LEU A 145 17.46 -30.06 -5.50
N LEU A 146 16.32 -30.57 -5.98
CA LEU A 146 15.75 -31.83 -5.52
C LEU A 146 16.69 -33.04 -5.62
N PRO A 147 17.58 -33.16 -6.63
CA PRO A 147 18.56 -34.24 -6.67
C PRO A 147 19.51 -34.25 -5.46
N LYS A 148 19.77 -33.11 -4.81
CA LYS A 148 20.60 -33.06 -3.58
C LYS A 148 19.89 -33.73 -2.40
N MET A 149 18.57 -33.63 -2.33
CA MET A 149 17.76 -34.17 -1.24
C MET A 149 17.29 -35.61 -1.49
N TYR A 150 16.77 -35.87 -2.68
CA TYR A 150 16.15 -37.15 -3.03
C TYR A 150 17.09 -38.10 -3.79
N GLY A 151 18.19 -37.59 -4.33
CA GLY A 151 19.06 -38.32 -5.24
C GLY A 151 18.48 -38.43 -6.66
N PRO A 152 19.33 -38.68 -7.67
CA PRO A 152 18.92 -38.70 -9.07
C PRO A 152 17.92 -39.82 -9.39
N GLY A 153 18.01 -40.97 -8.71
CA GLY A 153 17.12 -42.11 -8.96
C GLY A 153 15.66 -41.85 -8.59
N LEU A 154 15.41 -41.14 -7.49
CA LEU A 154 14.05 -40.80 -7.05
C LEU A 154 13.47 -39.66 -7.89
N VAL A 155 14.29 -38.65 -8.26
CA VAL A 155 13.86 -37.60 -9.20
C VAL A 155 13.51 -38.19 -10.57
N ALA A 156 14.28 -39.18 -11.07
CA ALA A 156 13.94 -39.90 -12.30
C ALA A 156 12.62 -40.71 -12.17
N LEU A 157 12.22 -41.14 -10.97
CA LEU A 157 10.89 -41.72 -10.75
C LEU A 157 9.80 -40.65 -10.83
N PHE A 158 10.02 -39.45 -10.31
CA PHE A 158 9.08 -38.33 -10.46
C PHE A 158 8.83 -38.02 -11.94
N GLU A 159 9.89 -38.03 -12.76
CA GLU A 159 9.80 -37.85 -14.21
C GLU A 159 8.94 -38.92 -14.87
N ARG A 160 9.15 -40.20 -14.55
CA ARG A 160 8.33 -41.29 -15.10
C ARG A 160 6.86 -41.18 -14.70
N VAL A 161 6.58 -40.76 -13.47
CA VAL A 161 5.20 -40.50 -13.03
C VAL A 161 4.61 -39.35 -13.84
N LYS A 162 5.35 -38.25 -14.03
CA LYS A 162 4.90 -37.12 -14.86
C LYS A 162 4.58 -37.57 -16.29
N ASP A 163 5.46 -38.36 -16.91
CA ASP A 163 5.31 -38.79 -18.30
C ASP A 163 4.15 -39.77 -18.49
N ALA A 164 3.86 -40.60 -17.48
CA ALA A 164 2.72 -41.52 -17.51
C ALA A 164 1.36 -40.78 -17.51
N TRP A 165 1.26 -39.64 -16.82
CA TRP A 165 0.01 -38.89 -16.65
C TRP A 165 -0.12 -37.69 -17.59
N ASP A 166 1.00 -37.12 -18.03
CA ASP A 166 1.06 -35.95 -18.90
C ASP A 166 2.18 -36.12 -19.95
N PRO A 167 2.04 -37.08 -20.88
CA PRO A 167 3.06 -37.38 -21.88
C PRO A 167 3.32 -36.22 -22.84
N ALA A 168 2.36 -35.31 -22.99
CA ALA A 168 2.49 -34.09 -23.81
C ALA A 168 3.11 -32.91 -23.04
N GLY A 169 3.29 -33.02 -21.72
CA GLY A 169 3.90 -31.98 -20.89
C GLY A 169 3.07 -30.70 -20.76
N LEU A 170 1.74 -30.78 -20.86
CA LEU A 170 0.86 -29.60 -20.86
C LEU A 170 0.50 -29.10 -19.46
N LEU A 171 0.57 -29.97 -18.44
CA LEU A 171 0.15 -29.67 -17.08
C LEU A 171 1.31 -29.06 -16.27
N ASN A 172 1.45 -27.74 -16.31
CA ASN A 172 2.42 -26.98 -15.52
C ASN A 172 3.89 -27.43 -15.75
N PRO A 173 4.43 -27.25 -16.98
CA PRO A 173 5.75 -27.73 -17.36
C PRO A 173 6.87 -27.10 -16.53
N GLY A 174 7.97 -27.85 -16.34
CA GLY A 174 9.17 -27.38 -15.63
C GLY A 174 9.06 -27.33 -14.10
N MET A 175 7.95 -27.81 -13.53
CA MET A 175 7.72 -27.83 -12.09
C MET A 175 8.03 -29.22 -11.53
N LEU A 176 8.81 -29.30 -10.44
CA LEU A 176 9.32 -30.53 -9.79
C LEU A 176 10.26 -31.39 -10.63
N VAL A 177 10.01 -31.52 -11.94
CA VAL A 177 10.79 -32.34 -12.86
C VAL A 177 11.16 -31.56 -14.11
N ARG A 178 12.36 -31.84 -14.63
CA ARG A 178 12.96 -31.12 -15.76
C ARG A 178 12.84 -29.59 -15.62
N PRO A 179 13.28 -29.00 -14.50
CA PRO A 179 13.11 -27.58 -14.23
C PRO A 179 14.08 -26.72 -15.06
N ALA A 180 13.72 -25.45 -15.23
CA ALA A 180 14.68 -24.43 -15.62
C ALA A 180 15.71 -24.20 -14.49
N PRO A 181 16.89 -23.62 -14.80
CA PRO A 181 17.84 -23.20 -13.77
C PRO A 181 17.20 -22.22 -12.76
N LEU A 182 17.60 -22.33 -11.49
CA LEU A 182 17.05 -21.58 -10.35
C LEU A 182 17.16 -20.06 -10.52
N ASP A 183 18.10 -19.60 -11.33
CA ASP A 183 18.45 -18.21 -11.59
C ASP A 183 18.01 -17.71 -12.97
N ALA A 184 17.28 -18.52 -13.76
CA ALA A 184 16.88 -18.14 -15.12
C ALA A 184 15.65 -17.22 -15.16
N ASP A 185 14.61 -17.50 -14.36
CA ASP A 185 13.29 -16.84 -14.44
C ASP A 185 12.99 -16.00 -13.19
N LEU A 186 13.96 -15.23 -12.72
CA LEU A 186 13.77 -14.38 -11.55
C LEU A 186 12.76 -13.28 -11.84
N ARG A 187 11.78 -13.13 -10.95
CA ARG A 187 10.68 -12.15 -11.05
C ARG A 187 11.13 -10.73 -11.41
N PHE A 188 12.30 -10.30 -10.95
CA PHE A 188 12.78 -8.93 -11.13
C PHE A 188 13.68 -8.75 -12.35
N ALA A 189 14.13 -9.85 -12.98
CA ALA A 189 15.00 -9.81 -14.16
C ALA A 189 14.45 -8.97 -15.33
N PRO A 190 13.14 -8.97 -15.66
CA PRO A 190 12.65 -8.18 -16.79
C PRO A 190 12.37 -6.71 -16.43
N LEU A 191 12.52 -6.29 -15.17
CA LEU A 191 12.26 -4.91 -14.78
C LEU A 191 13.36 -3.96 -15.28
N PRO A 192 13.03 -2.68 -15.55
CA PRO A 192 14.02 -1.67 -15.88
C PRO A 192 15.08 -1.56 -14.77
N ARG A 193 16.35 -1.45 -15.18
CA ARG A 193 17.48 -1.28 -14.24
C ARG A 193 17.66 0.17 -13.78
N GLU A 194 17.29 1.11 -14.64
CA GLU A 194 17.31 2.53 -14.34
C GLU A 194 15.93 2.98 -13.85
N PRO A 195 15.85 3.92 -12.90
CA PRO A 195 14.59 4.53 -12.50
C PRO A 195 13.85 5.12 -13.69
N VAL A 196 12.52 5.05 -13.66
CA VAL A 196 11.65 5.70 -14.64
C VAL A 196 11.33 7.14 -14.20
N ASP A 197 11.07 8.01 -15.17
CA ASP A 197 10.66 9.39 -14.89
C ASP A 197 9.36 9.42 -14.09
N VAL A 198 9.36 10.16 -12.97
CA VAL A 198 8.24 10.26 -12.05
C VAL A 198 8.06 11.65 -11.47
N VAL A 199 6.84 11.94 -11.01
CA VAL A 199 6.51 13.20 -10.33
C VAL A 199 6.54 13.05 -8.81
N PHE A 200 6.09 11.92 -8.27
CA PHE A 200 6.21 11.62 -6.84
C PHE A 200 7.65 11.26 -6.47
N GLY A 201 8.07 11.62 -5.25
CA GLY A 201 9.42 11.42 -4.77
C GLY A 201 9.73 10.04 -4.17
N TYR A 202 8.74 9.13 -4.05
CA TYR A 202 8.88 7.76 -3.51
C TYR A 202 9.92 7.61 -2.38
N PRO A 203 9.81 8.36 -1.27
CA PRO A 203 10.88 8.47 -0.28
C PRO A 203 11.19 7.16 0.45
N HIS A 204 10.24 6.22 0.50
CA HIS A 204 10.40 4.90 1.11
C HIS A 204 10.95 3.84 0.15
N ASP A 205 11.22 4.22 -1.09
CA ASP A 205 11.65 3.36 -2.19
C ASP A 205 12.82 4.01 -2.97
N GLY A 206 13.56 4.93 -2.34
CA GLY A 206 14.76 5.54 -2.93
C GLY A 206 14.49 6.48 -4.12
N GLY A 207 13.26 6.99 -4.25
CA GLY A 207 12.86 7.77 -5.44
C GLY A 207 12.49 6.92 -6.64
N ASP A 208 12.46 5.59 -6.51
CA ASP A 208 12.24 4.66 -7.62
C ASP A 208 10.83 4.07 -7.60
N PHE A 209 10.08 4.29 -8.68
CA PHE A 209 8.76 3.68 -8.86
C PHE A 209 8.83 2.18 -9.15
N VAL A 210 9.90 1.70 -9.79
CA VAL A 210 10.13 0.27 -9.99
C VAL A 210 10.26 -0.42 -8.64
N ALA A 211 11.02 0.18 -7.71
CA ALA A 211 11.12 -0.22 -6.31
C ALA A 211 9.76 -0.25 -5.59
N ALA A 212 8.97 0.81 -5.75
CA ALA A 212 7.65 0.89 -5.16
C ALA A 212 6.72 -0.24 -5.66
N VAL A 213 6.72 -0.53 -6.98
CA VAL A 213 5.90 -1.60 -7.58
C VAL A 213 6.33 -2.99 -7.10
N ARG A 214 7.65 -3.25 -6.95
CA ARG A 214 8.14 -4.57 -6.52
C ARG A 214 7.89 -4.88 -5.04
N ARG A 215 7.46 -3.92 -4.21
CA ARG A 215 7.06 -4.16 -2.80
C ARG A 215 6.04 -5.28 -2.64
N CYS A 216 5.13 -5.45 -3.60
CA CYS A 216 4.13 -6.51 -3.53
C CYS A 216 4.77 -7.89 -3.68
N VAL A 217 4.95 -8.65 -2.59
CA VAL A 217 5.46 -10.05 -2.64
C VAL A 217 4.37 -11.12 -2.83
N GLY A 218 3.12 -10.72 -3.10
CA GLY A 218 2.08 -11.67 -3.52
C GLY A 218 1.32 -12.39 -2.40
N VAL A 219 1.47 -11.97 -1.13
CA VAL A 219 0.79 -12.55 0.06
C VAL A 219 -0.74 -12.55 0.02
N ALA A 220 -1.35 -11.90 -0.98
CA ALA A 220 -2.77 -12.01 -1.30
C ALA A 220 -3.77 -11.55 -0.21
N LYS A 221 -3.32 -10.90 0.87
CA LYS A 221 -4.19 -10.34 1.94
C LYS A 221 -5.27 -9.39 1.41
N CYS A 222 -5.07 -8.80 0.22
CA CYS A 222 -6.06 -7.97 -0.45
C CYS A 222 -7.25 -8.75 -1.03
N ARG A 223 -7.16 -10.08 -1.16
CA ARG A 223 -8.21 -10.96 -1.69
C ARG A 223 -9.16 -11.42 -0.59
N THR A 224 -9.90 -10.48 -0.03
CA THR A 224 -10.93 -10.77 0.96
C THR A 224 -12.31 -10.70 0.34
N ALA A 225 -13.22 -11.62 0.67
CA ALA A 225 -14.62 -11.56 0.26
C ALA A 225 -15.44 -10.60 1.14
N ALA A 226 -15.01 -10.38 2.38
CA ALA A 226 -15.65 -9.48 3.34
C ALA A 226 -14.59 -8.77 4.20
N PRO A 227 -14.91 -7.61 4.81
CA PRO A 227 -14.01 -6.98 5.78
C PRO A 227 -13.79 -7.90 6.99
N GLY A 228 -12.53 -8.19 7.32
CA GLY A 228 -12.19 -8.98 8.52
C GLY A 228 -12.29 -8.18 9.84
N SER A 229 -12.46 -6.86 9.75
CA SER A 229 -12.60 -5.93 10.88
C SER A 229 -13.34 -4.68 10.40
N PRO A 230 -14.06 -3.94 11.27
CA PRO A 230 -14.60 -2.62 10.96
C PRO A 230 -13.57 -1.62 10.41
N THR A 231 -12.29 -1.81 10.75
CA THR A 231 -11.18 -0.96 10.29
C THR A 231 -10.51 -1.46 9.01
N ALA A 232 -10.87 -2.64 8.49
CA ALA A 232 -10.22 -3.24 7.32
C ALA A 232 -10.83 -2.73 6.02
N VAL A 233 -10.11 -1.80 5.37
CA VAL A 233 -10.57 -1.11 4.16
C VAL A 233 -10.16 -1.86 2.89
N MET A 234 -8.97 -2.48 2.87
CA MET A 234 -8.41 -3.13 1.67
C MET A 234 -9.14 -4.46 1.34
N CYS A 235 -9.61 -4.73 0.10
CA CYS A 235 -9.68 -3.91 -1.11
C CYS A 235 -11.13 -3.91 -1.62
N PRO A 236 -11.86 -2.77 -1.61
CA PRO A 236 -13.30 -2.78 -1.87
C PRO A 236 -13.68 -3.20 -3.29
N SER A 237 -12.88 -2.84 -4.30
CA SER A 237 -13.14 -3.21 -5.69
C SER A 237 -13.10 -4.73 -5.88
N PHE A 238 -12.10 -5.41 -5.32
CA PHE A 238 -12.02 -6.87 -5.38
C PHE A 238 -13.21 -7.54 -4.67
N ARG A 239 -13.64 -7.02 -3.52
CA ARG A 239 -14.80 -7.57 -2.79
C ARG A 239 -16.08 -7.53 -3.62
N VAL A 240 -16.22 -6.52 -4.47
CA VAL A 240 -17.38 -6.35 -5.35
C VAL A 240 -17.25 -7.19 -6.62
N THR A 241 -16.08 -7.19 -7.27
CA THR A 241 -15.91 -7.84 -8.57
C THR A 241 -15.54 -9.32 -8.48
N GLY A 242 -14.81 -9.73 -7.45
CA GLY A 242 -14.18 -11.06 -7.35
C GLY A 242 -12.94 -11.25 -8.26
N GLU A 243 -12.65 -10.28 -9.13
CA GLU A 243 -11.63 -10.37 -10.17
C GLU A 243 -10.24 -9.97 -9.67
N GLU A 244 -9.22 -10.79 -9.96
CA GLU A 244 -7.86 -10.61 -9.42
C GLU A 244 -7.24 -9.26 -9.75
N GLU A 245 -7.38 -8.80 -10.99
CA GLU A 245 -6.90 -7.50 -11.48
C GLU A 245 -7.43 -6.32 -10.66
N HIS A 246 -8.57 -6.49 -9.99
CA HIS A 246 -9.20 -5.48 -9.14
C HIS A 246 -8.73 -5.54 -7.68
N SER A 247 -7.81 -6.44 -7.34
CA SER A 247 -7.13 -6.49 -6.05
C SER A 247 -5.87 -5.63 -6.04
N THR A 248 -5.33 -5.33 -4.85
CA THR A 248 -4.02 -4.63 -4.75
C THR A 248 -2.91 -5.45 -5.40
N ARG A 249 -2.91 -6.77 -5.22
CA ARG A 249 -1.93 -7.69 -5.81
C ARG A 249 -2.02 -7.71 -7.34
N GLY A 250 -3.23 -7.83 -7.88
CA GLY A 250 -3.45 -7.81 -9.33
C GLY A 250 -3.00 -6.50 -9.98
N ARG A 251 -3.35 -5.35 -9.39
CA ARG A 251 -2.86 -4.04 -9.87
C ARG A 251 -1.34 -3.91 -9.80
N ALA A 252 -0.72 -4.38 -8.71
CA ALA A 252 0.73 -4.40 -8.60
C ALA A 252 1.37 -5.31 -9.66
N ARG A 253 0.75 -6.45 -9.99
CA ARG A 253 1.20 -7.32 -11.08
C ARG A 253 1.04 -6.64 -12.44
N LEU A 254 -0.08 -5.99 -12.74
CA LEU A 254 -0.24 -5.26 -14.00
C LEU A 254 0.74 -4.10 -14.16
N LEU A 255 1.01 -3.34 -13.09
CA LEU A 255 2.07 -2.32 -13.09
C LEU A 255 3.46 -2.92 -13.28
N HIS A 256 3.71 -4.10 -12.71
CA HIS A 256 4.96 -4.82 -12.93
C HIS A 256 5.09 -5.28 -14.40
N GLU A 257 4.04 -5.86 -15.00
CA GLU A 257 4.04 -6.24 -16.42
C GLU A 257 4.23 -5.03 -17.33
N MET A 258 3.63 -3.90 -16.98
CA MET A 258 3.80 -2.64 -17.70
C MET A 258 5.26 -2.14 -17.69
N LEU A 259 5.94 -2.28 -16.55
CA LEU A 259 7.35 -1.90 -16.43
C LEU A 259 8.26 -2.91 -17.13
N ALA A 260 7.93 -4.20 -17.07
CA ALA A 260 8.67 -5.26 -17.74
C ALA A 260 8.57 -5.17 -19.27
N GLY A 261 7.40 -4.80 -19.79
CA GLY A 261 7.19 -4.57 -21.22
C GLY A 261 7.13 -5.86 -22.08
N GLU A 262 7.07 -7.04 -21.46
CA GLU A 262 7.01 -8.33 -22.17
C GLU A 262 5.58 -8.68 -22.60
N VAL A 263 4.61 -8.56 -21.68
CA VAL A 263 3.19 -8.85 -21.93
C VAL A 263 2.38 -7.57 -22.14
N VAL A 264 2.59 -6.57 -21.27
CA VAL A 264 1.95 -5.25 -21.38
C VAL A 264 2.94 -4.29 -22.04
N THR A 265 2.85 -4.17 -23.36
CA THR A 265 3.90 -3.53 -24.19
C THR A 265 3.71 -2.03 -24.38
N ASP A 266 2.50 -1.50 -24.13
CA ASP A 266 2.19 -0.07 -24.32
C ASP A 266 2.68 0.84 -23.17
N GLY A 267 3.36 0.29 -22.16
CA GLY A 267 3.90 1.03 -21.02
C GLY A 267 2.85 1.93 -20.35
N TRP A 268 3.19 3.19 -20.10
CA TRP A 268 2.26 4.20 -19.54
C TRP A 268 0.97 4.40 -20.36
N ARG A 269 0.92 3.93 -21.61
CA ARG A 269 -0.26 4.02 -22.47
C ARG A 269 -1.19 2.80 -22.37
N SER A 270 -0.81 1.75 -21.66
CA SER A 270 -1.59 0.52 -21.47
C SER A 270 -3.03 0.78 -21.03
N THR A 271 -3.96 0.12 -21.70
CA THR A 271 -5.37 0.11 -21.31
C THR A 271 -5.67 -0.90 -20.21
N GLU A 272 -4.95 -2.01 -20.17
CA GLU A 272 -5.07 -3.06 -19.14
C GLU A 272 -4.80 -2.49 -17.75
N VAL A 273 -3.70 -1.74 -17.61
CA VAL A 273 -3.33 -1.06 -16.36
C VAL A 273 -4.35 0.03 -16.04
N LYS A 274 -4.73 0.83 -17.04
CA LYS A 274 -5.71 1.92 -16.87
C LYS A 274 -7.04 1.38 -16.35
N ASP A 275 -7.54 0.26 -16.90
CA ASP A 275 -8.84 -0.30 -16.55
C ASP A 275 -8.83 -0.90 -15.14
N ALA A 276 -7.79 -1.65 -14.78
CA ALA A 276 -7.64 -2.16 -13.41
C ALA A 276 -7.54 -1.04 -12.36
N LEU A 277 -6.84 0.05 -12.69
CA LEU A 277 -6.70 1.23 -11.83
C LEU A 277 -7.97 2.08 -11.78
N ASP A 278 -8.83 2.04 -12.79
CA ASP A 278 -10.04 2.88 -12.87
C ASP A 278 -10.96 2.63 -11.66
N LEU A 279 -11.18 1.35 -11.32
CA LEU A 279 -11.98 0.96 -10.14
C LEU A 279 -11.23 1.08 -8.80
N CYS A 280 -9.99 1.53 -8.78
CA CYS A 280 -9.31 1.86 -7.53
C CYS A 280 -9.86 3.18 -6.95
N LEU A 281 -10.37 3.13 -5.71
CA LEU A 281 -10.95 4.28 -5.03
C LEU A 281 -9.93 5.30 -4.50
N SER A 282 -8.63 5.05 -4.67
CA SER A 282 -7.55 5.87 -4.11
C SER A 282 -7.65 6.09 -2.59
N CYS A 283 -8.26 5.14 -1.85
CA CYS A 283 -8.53 5.28 -0.42
C CYS A 283 -7.30 5.07 0.49
N LYS A 284 -6.14 4.73 -0.07
CA LYS A 284 -4.91 4.35 0.66
C LYS A 284 -5.07 3.23 1.71
N GLY A 285 -6.17 2.47 1.67
CA GLY A 285 -6.35 1.31 2.55
C GLY A 285 -5.25 0.27 2.39
N CYS A 286 -4.74 0.08 1.17
CA CYS A 286 -3.60 -0.81 0.92
C CYS A 286 -2.29 -0.33 1.56
N ARG A 287 -2.08 0.97 1.76
CA ARG A 287 -0.89 1.47 2.46
C ARG A 287 -0.88 1.06 3.92
N SER A 288 -2.07 0.95 4.54
CA SER A 288 -2.23 0.68 5.97
C SER A 288 -2.49 -0.80 6.29
N ASP A 289 -3.31 -1.48 5.47
CA ASP A 289 -3.75 -2.85 5.74
C ASP A 289 -2.81 -3.91 5.16
N CYS A 290 -2.06 -3.57 4.11
CA CYS A 290 -1.12 -4.47 3.46
C CYS A 290 0.20 -4.51 4.24
N PRO A 291 0.71 -5.69 4.61
CA PRO A 291 1.92 -5.79 5.42
C PRO A 291 3.20 -5.27 4.72
N VAL A 292 3.18 -5.14 3.39
CA VAL A 292 4.29 -4.58 2.59
C VAL A 292 4.16 -3.06 2.34
N GLY A 293 3.07 -2.43 2.78
CA GLY A 293 2.88 -0.96 2.69
C GLY A 293 2.72 -0.41 1.27
N VAL A 294 2.11 -1.16 0.36
CA VAL A 294 1.86 -0.71 -1.03
C VAL A 294 0.89 0.49 -1.06
N ASP A 295 1.28 1.58 -1.73
CA ASP A 295 0.42 2.77 -1.92
C ASP A 295 -0.15 2.82 -3.34
N MET A 296 -1.16 1.99 -3.61
CA MET A 296 -1.82 1.93 -4.91
C MET A 296 -2.49 3.25 -5.31
N ALA A 297 -2.81 4.13 -4.34
CA ALA A 297 -3.39 5.43 -4.65
C ALA A 297 -2.33 6.35 -5.28
N THR A 298 -1.12 6.38 -4.73
CA THR A 298 0.04 7.08 -5.32
C THR A 298 0.38 6.48 -6.68
N TYR A 299 0.43 5.15 -6.81
CA TYR A 299 0.77 4.50 -8.08
C TYR A 299 -0.27 4.80 -9.17
N LYS A 300 -1.55 4.81 -8.81
CA LYS A 300 -2.62 5.25 -9.72
C LYS A 300 -2.43 6.70 -10.17
N ALA A 301 -2.13 7.60 -9.24
CA ALA A 301 -1.99 9.01 -9.54
C ALA A 301 -0.79 9.27 -10.47
N GLU A 302 0.35 8.61 -10.24
CA GLU A 302 1.53 8.62 -11.13
C GLU A 302 1.19 8.04 -12.51
N PHE A 303 0.61 6.85 -12.57
CA PHE A 303 0.20 6.25 -13.84
C PHE A 303 -0.75 7.16 -14.63
N LEU A 304 -1.78 7.73 -13.99
CA LEU A 304 -2.72 8.64 -14.67
C LEU A 304 -2.09 9.97 -15.10
N HIS A 305 -0.99 10.38 -14.48
CA HIS A 305 -0.23 11.54 -14.92
C HIS A 305 0.41 11.27 -16.28
N HIS A 306 1.25 10.24 -16.35
CA HIS A 306 1.94 9.81 -17.58
C HIS A 306 0.97 9.33 -18.64
N HIS A 307 -0.04 8.55 -18.25
CA HIS A 307 -1.06 8.07 -19.18
C HIS A 307 -1.68 9.28 -19.87
N TYR A 308 -2.23 10.25 -19.16
CA TYR A 308 -2.90 11.37 -19.83
C TYR A 308 -2.00 12.54 -20.24
N GLU A 309 -0.67 12.37 -20.24
CA GLU A 309 0.24 13.36 -20.81
C GLU A 309 0.01 13.50 -22.31
N GLY A 310 -0.16 14.74 -22.78
CA GLY A 310 -0.48 15.03 -24.18
C GLY A 310 -1.83 14.47 -24.68
N ARG A 311 -2.64 13.83 -23.82
CA ARG A 311 -3.89 13.15 -24.19
C ARG A 311 -5.13 13.80 -23.55
N ARG A 312 -6.29 13.57 -24.18
CA ARG A 312 -7.58 13.99 -23.63
C ARG A 312 -7.93 13.13 -22.41
N ARG A 313 -8.29 13.78 -21.30
CA ARG A 313 -8.75 13.10 -20.08
C ARG A 313 -10.25 12.80 -20.14
N PRO A 314 -10.74 11.81 -19.38
CA PRO A 314 -12.17 11.60 -19.17
C PRO A 314 -12.85 12.86 -18.62
N ALA A 315 -14.11 13.06 -18.96
CA ALA A 315 -14.89 14.21 -18.47
C ALA A 315 -14.87 14.32 -16.93
N ALA A 316 -14.94 13.18 -16.23
CA ALA A 316 -14.86 13.09 -14.78
C ALA A 316 -13.58 13.71 -14.20
N HIS A 317 -12.45 13.65 -14.92
CA HIS A 317 -11.19 14.25 -14.45
C HIS A 317 -11.26 15.79 -14.48
N TYR A 318 -12.02 16.37 -15.41
CA TYR A 318 -12.22 17.81 -15.50
C TYR A 318 -13.29 18.32 -14.53
N THR A 319 -14.35 17.57 -14.29
CA THR A 319 -15.42 17.95 -13.35
C THR A 319 -14.98 17.70 -11.90
N MET A 320 -14.56 16.48 -11.57
CA MET A 320 -14.15 16.10 -10.21
C MET A 320 -12.74 16.60 -9.89
N GLY A 321 -11.79 16.41 -10.80
CA GLY A 321 -10.41 16.85 -10.55
C GLY A 321 -10.28 18.36 -10.35
N ARG A 322 -11.10 19.15 -11.06
CA ARG A 322 -11.17 20.61 -10.92
C ARG A 322 -12.35 21.08 -10.06
N LEU A 323 -12.98 20.19 -9.30
CA LEU A 323 -14.12 20.51 -8.43
C LEU A 323 -13.86 21.71 -7.50
N PRO A 324 -12.68 21.85 -6.85
CA PRO A 324 -12.39 23.02 -6.02
C PRO A 324 -12.45 24.34 -6.78
N ARG A 325 -12.14 24.34 -8.09
CA ARG A 325 -12.23 25.54 -8.94
C ARG A 325 -13.70 25.85 -9.25
N TRP A 326 -14.49 24.86 -9.64
CA TRP A 326 -15.90 25.05 -9.98
C TRP A 326 -16.71 25.53 -8.79
N LEU A 327 -16.53 24.93 -7.62
CA LEU A 327 -17.23 25.34 -6.39
C LEU A 327 -16.83 26.75 -5.93
N ARG A 328 -15.55 27.13 -6.10
CA ARG A 328 -15.11 28.52 -5.88
C ARG A 328 -15.79 29.52 -6.82
N VAL A 329 -15.94 29.17 -8.10
CA VAL A 329 -16.67 30.02 -9.06
C VAL A 329 -18.13 30.18 -8.63
N VAL A 330 -18.83 29.09 -8.34
CA VAL A 330 -20.23 29.11 -7.89
C VAL A 330 -20.41 29.95 -6.61
N ALA A 331 -19.48 29.82 -5.66
CA ALA A 331 -19.49 30.61 -4.44
C ALA A 331 -19.25 32.11 -4.71
N ALA A 332 -18.31 32.44 -5.60
CA ALA A 332 -17.96 33.81 -5.97
C ALA A 332 -19.10 34.51 -6.73
N THR A 333 -19.74 33.82 -7.68
CA THR A 333 -20.87 34.33 -8.46
C THR A 333 -22.22 34.25 -7.74
N ARG A 334 -22.26 33.63 -6.55
CA ARG A 334 -23.47 33.40 -5.74
C ARG A 334 -24.57 32.63 -6.49
N THR A 335 -24.18 31.71 -7.36
CA THR A 335 -25.11 30.92 -8.20
C THR A 335 -25.50 29.56 -7.60
N ALA A 336 -25.17 29.29 -6.34
CA ALA A 336 -25.45 28.00 -5.70
C ALA A 336 -26.94 27.58 -5.80
N GLY A 337 -27.87 28.52 -5.54
CA GLY A 337 -29.30 28.25 -5.67
C GLY A 337 -29.73 27.88 -7.08
N LEU A 338 -29.16 28.52 -8.10
CA LEU A 338 -29.41 28.18 -9.51
C LEU A 338 -28.85 26.80 -9.85
N VAL A 339 -27.61 26.50 -9.43
CA VAL A 339 -26.98 25.18 -9.66
C VAL A 339 -27.82 24.07 -9.03
N ASN A 340 -28.25 24.25 -7.79
CA ASN A 340 -29.10 23.27 -7.09
C ASN A 340 -30.48 23.12 -7.75
N ALA A 341 -31.09 24.23 -8.23
CA ALA A 341 -32.36 24.17 -8.94
C ALA A 341 -32.24 23.39 -10.26
N LEU A 342 -31.18 23.64 -11.04
CA LEU A 342 -30.90 22.91 -12.28
C LEU A 342 -30.63 21.43 -12.01
N ALA A 343 -29.91 21.09 -10.93
CA ALA A 343 -29.63 19.71 -10.53
C ALA A 343 -30.89 18.93 -10.09
N ARG A 344 -31.97 19.61 -9.68
CA ARG A 344 -33.26 18.95 -9.35
C ARG A 344 -34.10 18.63 -10.58
N VAL A 345 -33.86 19.29 -11.72
CA VAL A 345 -34.58 19.05 -12.98
C VAL A 345 -33.99 17.83 -13.67
N ARG A 346 -34.70 16.68 -13.65
CA ARG A 346 -34.18 15.37 -14.10
C ARG A 346 -33.49 15.38 -15.48
N PRO A 347 -34.05 15.95 -16.55
CA PRO A 347 -33.38 15.97 -17.85
C PRO A 347 -32.07 16.78 -17.84
N LEU A 348 -32.05 17.92 -17.15
CA LEU A 348 -30.86 18.77 -17.02
C LEU A 348 -29.78 18.11 -16.16
N ALA A 349 -30.19 17.47 -15.07
CA ALA A 349 -29.31 16.69 -14.21
C ALA A 349 -28.73 15.48 -14.97
N ALA A 350 -29.53 14.78 -15.77
CA ALA A 350 -29.05 13.67 -16.58
C ALA A 350 -28.03 14.12 -17.65
N LEU A 351 -28.31 15.23 -18.33
CA LEU A 351 -27.37 15.83 -19.29
C LEU A 351 -26.07 16.28 -18.60
N GLY A 352 -26.19 16.99 -17.46
CA GLY A 352 -25.05 17.42 -16.66
C GLY A 352 -24.19 16.26 -16.15
N LYS A 353 -24.82 15.19 -15.65
CA LYS A 353 -24.14 13.96 -15.23
C LYS A 353 -23.41 13.29 -16.39
N ARG A 354 -24.07 13.12 -17.54
CA ARG A 354 -23.46 12.55 -18.75
C ARG A 354 -22.26 13.38 -19.23
N MET A 355 -22.41 14.70 -19.36
CA MET A 355 -21.30 15.58 -19.77
C MET A 355 -20.19 15.64 -18.73
N GLY A 356 -20.52 15.44 -17.46
CA GLY A 356 -19.57 15.47 -16.36
C GLY A 356 -18.89 14.14 -16.04
N GLY A 357 -19.21 13.06 -16.76
CA GLY A 357 -18.69 11.72 -16.48
C GLY A 357 -19.17 11.14 -15.14
N ILE A 358 -20.39 11.49 -14.73
CA ILE A 358 -21.01 11.01 -13.48
C ILE A 358 -22.01 9.92 -13.82
N ALA A 359 -21.93 8.79 -13.11
CA ALA A 359 -22.86 7.67 -13.24
C ALA A 359 -24.32 8.12 -13.05
N ALA A 360 -25.24 7.59 -13.86
CA ALA A 360 -26.62 8.06 -13.91
C ALA A 360 -27.38 7.81 -12.59
N GLU A 361 -26.95 6.82 -11.83
CA GLU A 361 -27.53 6.38 -10.55
C GLU A 361 -27.11 7.28 -9.38
N ARG A 362 -26.13 8.18 -9.59
CA ARG A 362 -25.61 9.04 -8.52
C ARG A 362 -26.35 10.36 -8.45
N ASP A 363 -26.51 10.83 -7.23
CA ASP A 363 -27.02 12.16 -6.94
C ASP A 363 -25.90 13.20 -7.07
N VAL A 364 -26.27 14.39 -7.54
CA VAL A 364 -25.37 15.55 -7.54
C VAL A 364 -25.46 16.17 -6.15
N PRO A 365 -24.34 16.33 -5.43
CA PRO A 365 -24.35 16.89 -4.09
C PRO A 365 -24.83 18.35 -4.12
N GLU A 366 -25.58 18.73 -3.08
CA GLU A 366 -26.08 20.09 -2.94
C GLU A 366 -24.93 21.07 -2.65
N VAL A 367 -24.88 22.17 -3.39
CA VAL A 367 -23.90 23.24 -3.15
C VAL A 367 -24.47 24.21 -2.12
N ALA A 368 -23.73 24.47 -1.05
CA ALA A 368 -24.18 25.33 0.03
C ALA A 368 -24.35 26.79 -0.42
N ALA A 369 -25.53 27.37 -0.13
CA ALA A 369 -25.80 28.79 -0.41
C ALA A 369 -24.87 29.75 0.37
N ARG A 370 -24.49 29.36 1.60
CA ARG A 370 -23.51 30.05 2.43
C ARG A 370 -22.39 29.08 2.82
N THR A 371 -21.21 29.28 2.25
CA THR A 371 -20.01 28.49 2.53
C THR A 371 -19.58 28.61 4.00
N PHE A 372 -18.78 27.67 4.48
CA PHE A 372 -18.20 27.73 5.83
C PHE A 372 -17.38 29.01 6.02
N ARG A 373 -16.49 29.33 5.07
CA ARG A 373 -15.65 30.53 5.12
C ARG A 373 -16.46 31.82 5.17
N ARG A 374 -17.53 31.93 4.37
CA ARG A 374 -18.41 33.11 4.37
C ARG A 374 -19.12 33.26 5.72
N TRP A 375 -19.54 32.16 6.32
CA TRP A 375 -20.09 32.16 7.68
C TRP A 375 -19.03 32.61 8.71
N TRP A 376 -17.83 32.05 8.66
CA TRP A 376 -16.73 32.37 9.57
C TRP A 376 -16.33 33.85 9.52
N GLU A 377 -16.21 34.42 8.32
CA GLU A 377 -15.94 35.84 8.13
C GLU A 377 -17.05 36.75 8.67
N GLY A 378 -18.31 36.29 8.61
CA GLY A 378 -19.44 36.98 9.24
C GLY A 378 -19.34 37.00 10.76
N ARG A 379 -18.90 35.88 11.37
CA ARG A 379 -18.72 35.75 12.82
C ARG A 379 -17.69 36.72 13.39
N LYS A 380 -16.57 36.94 12.70
CA LYS A 380 -15.55 37.93 13.11
C LYS A 380 -16.05 39.37 13.22
N ARG A 381 -17.24 39.67 12.67
CA ARG A 381 -17.89 40.97 12.75
C ARG A 381 -18.91 41.06 13.88
N GLU A 382 -19.17 39.97 14.60
CA GLU A 382 -20.10 39.93 15.73
C GLU A 382 -19.42 40.43 17.03
N PRO A 383 -20.08 41.30 17.81
CA PRO A 383 -19.53 41.77 19.09
C PRO A 383 -19.29 40.59 20.06
N GLY A 384 -18.10 40.52 20.64
CA GLY A 384 -17.72 39.45 21.59
C GLY A 384 -16.89 38.31 20.99
N THR A 385 -16.57 38.34 19.70
CA THR A 385 -15.59 37.39 19.13
C THR A 385 -14.16 37.74 19.56
N VAL A 386 -13.54 36.84 20.33
CA VAL A 386 -12.14 36.95 20.77
C VAL A 386 -11.26 36.93 19.52
N THR A 387 -10.66 38.07 19.20
CA THR A 387 -9.78 38.26 18.03
C THR A 387 -8.34 38.59 18.42
N ALA A 388 -8.01 38.56 19.70
CA ALA A 388 -6.70 38.92 20.22
C ALA A 388 -6.07 37.74 20.98
N GLY A 389 -5.16 37.01 20.31
CA GLY A 389 -4.40 35.89 20.88
C GLY A 389 -3.76 35.01 19.80
N ARG A 390 -2.77 34.19 20.18
CA ARG A 390 -2.25 33.08 19.36
C ARG A 390 -3.34 32.01 19.32
N ALA A 391 -3.70 31.52 18.14
CA ALA A 391 -4.70 30.47 18.02
C ALA A 391 -4.15 29.13 18.53
N ASP A 392 -4.95 28.41 19.30
CA ASP A 392 -4.62 27.09 19.82
C ASP A 392 -4.74 26.02 18.73
N VAL A 393 -5.60 26.24 17.74
CA VAL A 393 -5.86 25.28 16.66
C VAL A 393 -6.24 25.98 15.35
N VAL A 394 -5.79 25.44 14.23
CA VAL A 394 -6.21 25.85 12.88
C VAL A 394 -7.20 24.84 12.34
N LEU A 395 -8.45 25.25 12.14
CA LEU A 395 -9.46 24.43 11.48
C LEU A 395 -9.35 24.59 9.96
N TRP A 396 -9.00 23.49 9.28
CA TRP A 396 -8.84 23.43 7.83
C TRP A 396 -10.20 23.33 7.12
N PRO A 397 -10.55 24.31 6.27
CA PRO A 397 -11.80 24.29 5.52
C PRO A 397 -11.57 23.60 4.18
N ASP A 398 -11.59 22.28 4.17
CA ASP A 398 -11.48 21.51 2.93
C ASP A 398 -12.61 21.86 1.94
N THR A 399 -12.44 21.47 0.69
CA THR A 399 -13.38 21.83 -0.39
C THR A 399 -14.80 21.33 -0.11
N PHE A 400 -14.96 20.15 0.48
CA PHE A 400 -16.26 19.53 0.72
C PHE A 400 -16.95 20.17 1.93
N THR A 401 -16.22 20.35 3.04
CA THR A 401 -16.72 21.07 4.22
C THR A 401 -17.07 22.51 3.89
N ASP A 402 -16.27 23.23 3.08
CA ASP A 402 -16.54 24.64 2.79
C ASP A 402 -17.74 24.83 1.86
N HIS A 403 -17.86 24.01 0.83
CA HIS A 403 -18.81 24.26 -0.27
C HIS A 403 -20.04 23.34 -0.30
N LEU A 404 -20.00 22.17 0.33
CA LEU A 404 -21.09 21.20 0.30
C LEU A 404 -21.72 21.02 1.69
N SER A 405 -20.89 20.78 2.71
CA SER A 405 -21.34 20.51 4.08
C SER A 405 -20.81 21.51 5.13
N PRO A 406 -21.09 22.83 5.03
CA PRO A 406 -20.62 23.82 6.01
C PRO A 406 -21.04 23.57 7.45
N SER A 407 -22.12 22.80 7.67
CA SER A 407 -22.57 22.41 9.00
C SER A 407 -21.49 21.63 9.76
N VAL A 408 -20.72 20.78 9.08
CA VAL A 408 -19.62 20.01 9.70
C VAL A 408 -18.55 20.94 10.22
N GLY A 409 -18.12 21.92 9.42
CA GLY A 409 -17.14 22.91 9.85
C GLY A 409 -17.64 23.77 11.01
N ARG A 410 -18.92 24.17 10.99
CA ARG A 410 -19.55 24.92 12.11
C ARG A 410 -19.58 24.11 13.40
N ALA A 411 -19.94 22.83 13.31
CA ALA A 411 -19.95 21.93 14.45
C ALA A 411 -18.52 21.71 15.00
N ALA A 412 -17.52 21.57 14.12
CA ALA A 412 -16.12 21.46 14.52
C ALA A 412 -15.64 22.71 15.28
N VAL A 413 -15.99 23.92 14.80
CA VAL A 413 -15.73 25.16 15.55
C VAL A 413 -16.39 25.12 16.93
N ALA A 414 -17.68 24.77 16.99
CA ALA A 414 -18.42 24.75 18.25
C ALA A 414 -17.79 23.79 19.27
N VAL A 415 -17.39 22.58 18.84
CA VAL A 415 -16.74 21.59 19.71
C VAL A 415 -15.38 22.07 20.21
N LEU A 416 -14.57 22.69 19.34
CA LEU A 416 -13.26 23.21 19.72
C LEU A 416 -13.38 24.39 20.69
N GLU A 417 -14.30 25.31 20.44
CA GLU A 417 -14.54 26.46 21.32
C GLU A 417 -15.14 26.03 22.67
N ASP A 418 -16.04 25.03 22.69
CA ASP A 418 -16.59 24.44 23.92
C ASP A 418 -15.51 23.74 24.76
N ALA A 419 -14.50 23.16 24.10
CA ALA A 419 -13.31 22.63 24.75
C ALA A 419 -12.32 23.73 25.23
N GLY A 420 -12.67 25.01 25.08
CA GLY A 420 -11.86 26.15 25.51
C GLY A 420 -10.72 26.52 24.55
N LEU A 421 -10.72 26.02 23.31
CA LEU A 421 -9.67 26.29 22.31
C LEU A 421 -10.01 27.50 21.43
N THR A 422 -9.02 28.34 21.17
CA THR A 422 -9.12 29.45 20.22
C THR A 422 -8.89 28.95 18.80
N VAL A 423 -9.93 29.04 17.96
CA VAL A 423 -9.91 28.53 16.58
C VAL A 423 -9.49 29.61 15.57
N ALA A 424 -8.50 29.30 14.74
CA ALA A 424 -8.19 30.04 13.52
C ALA A 424 -8.63 29.26 12.27
N VAL A 425 -8.87 30.00 11.18
CA VAL A 425 -9.11 29.42 9.85
C VAL A 425 -8.05 29.99 8.90
N PRO A 426 -7.38 29.17 8.06
CA PRO A 426 -6.36 29.62 7.13
C PRO A 426 -6.81 30.76 6.20
N PRO A 427 -5.88 31.54 5.63
CA PRO A 427 -6.16 32.48 4.56
C PRO A 427 -6.91 31.85 3.38
N ARG A 428 -7.53 32.69 2.56
CA ARG A 428 -8.20 32.22 1.33
C ARG A 428 -7.18 31.67 0.34
N GLY A 429 -7.61 30.68 -0.44
CA GLY A 429 -6.83 30.14 -1.56
C GLY A 429 -6.06 28.85 -1.26
N VAL A 430 -6.08 28.36 -0.02
CA VAL A 430 -5.52 27.04 0.35
C VAL A 430 -6.37 25.88 -0.19
N CYS A 431 -5.75 24.75 -0.49
CA CYS A 431 -6.39 23.51 -0.91
C CYS A 431 -5.43 22.33 -0.76
N CYS A 432 -5.92 21.17 -0.33
CA CYS A 432 -5.11 19.97 -0.11
C CYS A 432 -4.73 19.21 -1.39
N GLY A 433 -5.13 19.70 -2.57
CA GLY A 433 -4.75 19.09 -3.85
C GLY A 433 -5.43 17.75 -4.18
N LEU A 434 -6.10 17.10 -3.21
CA LEU A 434 -6.68 15.75 -3.31
C LEU A 434 -7.36 15.44 -4.66
N THR A 435 -8.26 16.30 -5.13
CA THR A 435 -9.01 16.05 -6.37
C THR A 435 -8.11 16.02 -7.62
N TYR A 436 -7.05 16.82 -7.61
CA TYR A 436 -6.04 16.81 -8.67
C TYR A 436 -5.19 15.54 -8.60
N VAL A 437 -4.76 15.16 -7.39
CA VAL A 437 -3.98 13.93 -7.15
C VAL A 437 -4.75 12.70 -7.61
N SER A 438 -6.00 12.53 -7.16
CA SER A 438 -6.82 11.34 -7.46
C SER A 438 -7.15 11.16 -8.94
N THR A 439 -6.95 12.20 -9.76
CA THR A 439 -7.18 12.19 -11.22
C THR A 439 -5.88 12.31 -12.04
N GLY A 440 -4.71 12.18 -11.39
CA GLY A 440 -3.39 12.22 -12.01
C GLY A 440 -3.01 13.59 -12.59
N GLN A 441 -3.63 14.68 -12.14
CA GLN A 441 -3.29 16.05 -12.56
C GLN A 441 -2.16 16.62 -11.67
N LEU A 442 -1.02 15.92 -11.63
CA LEU A 442 0.03 16.14 -10.64
C LEU A 442 0.71 17.51 -10.71
N ASP A 443 0.96 18.09 -11.90
CA ASP A 443 1.49 19.45 -12.02
C ASP A 443 0.58 20.47 -11.35
N ARG A 444 -0.74 20.29 -11.53
CA ARG A 444 -1.73 21.17 -10.92
C ARG A 444 -1.80 20.94 -9.41
N ALA A 445 -1.66 19.69 -8.96
CA ALA A 445 -1.55 19.37 -7.54
C ALA A 445 -0.34 20.08 -6.92
N ARG A 446 0.86 19.97 -7.51
CA ARG A 446 2.09 20.66 -7.04
C ARG A 446 1.90 22.16 -6.95
N ALA A 447 1.36 22.79 -8.00
CA ALA A 447 1.11 24.24 -7.99
C ALA A 447 0.13 24.67 -6.88
N VAL A 448 -0.92 23.88 -6.64
CA VAL A 448 -1.92 24.16 -5.59
C VAL A 448 -1.34 23.93 -4.19
N LEU A 449 -0.52 22.90 -4.02
CA LEU A 449 0.11 22.55 -2.75
C LEU A 449 1.20 23.57 -2.38
N ARG A 450 2.07 23.99 -3.32
CA ARG A 450 3.04 25.08 -3.08
C ARG A 450 2.35 26.37 -2.67
N GLY A 451 1.32 26.77 -3.43
CA GLY A 451 0.52 27.95 -3.07
C GLY A 451 -0.21 27.80 -1.72
N THR A 452 -0.45 26.58 -1.26
CA THR A 452 -0.98 26.31 0.08
C THR A 452 0.10 26.52 1.13
N LEU A 453 1.30 25.96 0.95
CA LEU A 453 2.44 26.16 1.85
C LEU A 453 2.77 27.64 2.02
N ASP A 454 2.85 28.40 0.92
CA ASP A 454 3.12 29.85 0.96
C ASP A 454 2.11 30.66 1.80
N ARG A 455 0.86 30.17 1.89
CA ARG A 455 -0.21 30.82 2.65
C ARG A 455 -0.29 30.33 4.09
N MET A 456 0.23 29.14 4.33
CA MET A 456 0.21 28.47 5.63
C MET A 456 1.48 28.76 6.44
N GLU A 457 2.57 29.19 5.81
CA GLU A 457 3.87 29.45 6.43
C GLU A 457 3.78 30.22 7.77
N PRO A 458 3.05 31.36 7.90
CA PRO A 458 2.94 32.05 9.19
C PRO A 458 2.23 31.25 10.30
N LEU A 459 1.38 30.28 9.93
CA LEU A 459 0.66 29.41 10.86
C LEU A 459 1.48 28.16 11.22
N LEU A 460 2.32 27.69 10.29
CA LEU A 460 3.22 26.54 10.48
C LEU A 460 4.38 26.89 11.41
N ASP A 461 4.97 28.08 11.27
CA ASP A 461 6.05 28.57 12.15
C ASP A 461 5.63 28.65 13.63
N ALA A 462 4.32 28.82 13.86
CA ALA A 462 3.74 28.83 15.19
C ALA A 462 3.54 27.43 15.79
N GLY A 463 3.81 26.34 15.06
CA GLY A 463 3.60 24.97 15.53
C GLY A 463 2.15 24.65 15.92
N THR A 464 1.19 25.41 15.41
CA THR A 464 -0.22 25.28 15.79
C THR A 464 -0.82 24.03 15.13
N PRO A 465 -1.46 23.12 15.88
CA PRO A 465 -2.12 21.94 15.34
C PRO A 465 -3.17 22.29 14.27
N VAL A 466 -3.18 21.54 13.17
CA VAL A 466 -4.17 21.68 12.09
C VAL A 466 -5.20 20.55 12.19
N VAL A 467 -6.47 20.91 12.38
CA VAL A 467 -7.59 19.97 12.39
C VAL A 467 -8.26 19.96 11.02
N VAL A 468 -8.35 18.79 10.41
CA VAL A 468 -8.94 18.61 9.08
C VAL A 468 -10.18 17.70 9.19
N PRO A 469 -11.40 18.23 9.02
CA PRO A 469 -12.61 17.43 9.17
C PRO A 469 -12.78 16.33 8.11
N GLU A 470 -12.30 16.56 6.89
CA GLU A 470 -12.42 15.60 5.79
C GLU A 470 -11.17 14.68 5.73
N PRO A 471 -11.32 13.37 6.00
CA PRO A 471 -10.17 12.46 6.15
C PRO A 471 -9.29 12.33 4.90
N SER A 472 -9.86 12.40 3.69
CA SER A 472 -9.11 12.23 2.45
C SER A 472 -8.19 13.44 2.19
N CYS A 473 -8.67 14.64 2.52
CA CYS A 473 -7.91 15.88 2.47
C CYS A 473 -6.83 15.90 3.56
N ALA A 474 -7.12 15.35 4.75
CA ALA A 474 -6.13 15.15 5.80
C ALA A 474 -5.01 14.20 5.33
N ALA A 475 -5.37 13.08 4.69
CA ALA A 475 -4.41 12.14 4.11
C ALA A 475 -3.57 12.82 3.02
N ALA A 476 -4.18 13.59 2.11
CA ALA A 476 -3.47 14.29 1.06
C ALA A 476 -2.46 15.31 1.61
N LEU A 477 -2.82 16.07 2.65
CA LEU A 477 -1.89 17.00 3.32
C LEU A 477 -0.77 16.26 4.05
N ARG A 478 -1.06 15.12 4.66
CA ARG A 478 -0.09 14.37 5.47
C ARG A 478 0.88 13.53 4.64
N THR A 479 0.43 12.96 3.52
CA THR A 479 1.23 12.02 2.72
C THR A 479 1.54 12.57 1.33
N ASP A 480 0.51 12.92 0.56
CA ASP A 480 0.69 13.25 -0.87
C ASP A 480 1.44 14.57 -1.04
N LEU A 481 1.24 15.52 -0.14
CA LEU A 481 1.97 16.79 -0.13
C LEU A 481 3.48 16.56 0.05
N ALA A 482 3.87 15.82 1.08
CA ALA A 482 5.27 15.51 1.37
C ALA A 482 5.91 14.71 0.22
N GLU A 483 5.17 13.76 -0.36
CA GLU A 483 5.68 12.94 -1.47
C GLU A 483 5.77 13.72 -2.81
N LEU A 484 4.94 14.74 -3.05
CA LEU A 484 4.99 15.57 -4.28
C LEU A 484 5.94 16.77 -4.18
N LEU A 485 6.18 17.26 -2.97
CA LEU A 485 6.95 18.46 -2.68
C LEU A 485 8.11 18.16 -1.73
N GLY A 486 8.75 17.01 -1.86
CA GLY A 486 9.91 16.64 -1.04
C GLY A 486 11.11 17.58 -1.20
N ASP A 487 11.10 18.43 -2.23
CA ASP A 487 12.05 19.52 -2.45
C ASP A 487 11.78 20.77 -1.59
N ASP A 488 10.60 20.89 -0.99
CA ASP A 488 10.20 22.03 -0.16
C ASP A 488 10.32 21.67 1.33
N PRO A 489 11.18 22.36 2.11
CA PRO A 489 11.40 22.03 3.53
C PRO A 489 10.15 22.24 4.39
N ARG A 490 9.13 22.96 3.91
CA ARG A 490 7.85 23.17 4.61
C ARG A 490 6.91 21.98 4.47
N ALA A 491 7.24 21.01 3.62
CA ALA A 491 6.40 19.85 3.32
C ALA A 491 6.52 18.72 4.36
N SER A 492 7.54 18.75 5.23
CA SER A 492 7.83 17.72 6.22
C SER A 492 7.01 17.85 7.50
#